data_AF-A0A3D2X1E3-F1
#
_entry.id   AF-A0A3D2X1E3-F1
#
_cell.length_a   1.000
_cell.length_b   1.000
_cell.length_c   1.000
_cell.angle_alpha   90.00
_cell.angle_beta   90.00
_cell.angle_gamma   90.00
#
_symmetry.space_group_name_H-M   'P 1'
#
loop_
_entity.id
_entity.type
_entity.pdbx_description
1 polymer ?
#
loop_
_entity_poly.entity_id
_entity_poly.type
_entity_poly.pdbx_seq_one_letter_code
_entity_poly.pdbx_strand_id
1 'polypeptide(L)'
;MIFEKTEVCKEFARLIEIVRTLRGSDGCEWDRAQTSTSLAPYFLEEAYETIEAIHDEDYTKIKEEMGDLLLHIVFQSAIAE
;
A
#
# COMPACT_ATOMS: atom_id res chain seq x y z
N MET A 1 -11.91 14.44 11.51
CA MET A 1 -12.42 13.06 11.40
C MET A 1 -11.94 12.30 12.62
N ILE A 2 -12.84 11.86 13.49
CA ILE A 2 -12.50 10.96 14.60
C ILE A 2 -13.04 9.60 14.18
N PHE A 3 -12.16 8.73 13.68
CA PHE A 3 -12.51 7.33 13.54
C PHE A 3 -12.43 6.68 14.92
N GLU A 4 -13.39 5.81 15.24
CA GLU A 4 -13.23 4.96 16.42
C GLU A 4 -12.05 4.02 16.21
N LYS A 5 -11.22 3.85 17.24
CA LYS A 5 -10.01 2.99 17.19
C LYS A 5 -10.32 1.60 16.65
N THR A 6 -11.47 1.05 17.01
CA THR A 6 -11.95 -0.26 16.56
C THR A 6 -12.13 -0.32 15.05
N GLU A 7 -12.61 0.75 14.42
CA GLU A 7 -12.91 0.77 12.99
C GLU A 7 -11.65 0.91 12.14
N VAL A 8 -10.68 1.72 12.58
CA VAL A 8 -9.36 1.79 11.92
C VAL A 8 -8.68 0.43 11.92
N CYS A 9 -8.70 -0.28 13.05
CA CYS A 9 -8.12 -1.62 13.15
C CYS A 9 -8.80 -2.61 12.21
N LYS A 10 -10.13 -2.53 12.03
CA LYS A 10 -10.86 -3.41 11.09
C LYS A 10 -10.48 -3.13 9.65
N GLU A 11 -10.48 -1.87 9.22
CA GLU A 11 -10.13 -1.53 7.83
C GLU A 11 -8.66 -1.86 7.52
N PHE A 12 -7.75 -1.65 8.48
CA PHE A 12 -6.36 -2.05 8.29
C PHE A 12 -6.19 -3.57 8.21
N ALA A 13 -6.89 -4.33 9.06
CA ALA A 13 -6.92 -5.79 8.96
C ALA A 13 -7.50 -6.26 7.61
N ARG A 14 -8.52 -5.58 7.11
CA ARG A 14 -9.11 -5.84 5.80
C ARG A 14 -8.12 -5.58 4.65
N LEU A 15 -7.32 -4.51 4.71
CA LEU A 15 -6.26 -4.26 3.73
C LEU A 15 -5.23 -5.40 3.70
N ILE A 16 -4.77 -5.86 4.87
CA ILE A 16 -3.85 -7.00 4.97
C ILE A 16 -4.47 -8.25 4.34
N GLU A 17 -5.74 -8.53 4.62
CA GLU A 17 -6.42 -9.69 4.08
C GLU A 17 -6.59 -9.62 2.56
N ILE A 18 -6.87 -8.43 2.01
CA ILE A 18 -6.93 -8.21 0.56
C ILE A 18 -5.58 -8.56 -0.08
N VAL A 19 -4.47 -8.03 0.44
CA VAL A 19 -3.13 -8.31 -0.09
C VAL A 19 -2.79 -9.81 -0.02
N ARG A 20 -3.11 -10.47 1.11
CA ARG A 20 -2.93 -11.93 1.25
C ARG A 20 -3.78 -12.71 0.26
N THR A 21 -5.03 -12.30 0.05
CA THR A 21 -5.93 -12.94 -0.92
C THR A 21 -5.39 -12.79 -2.34
N LEU A 22 -4.95 -11.59 -2.73
CA LEU A 22 -4.38 -11.32 -4.05
C LEU A 22 -3.10 -12.13 -4.31
N ARG A 23 -2.28 -12.35 -3.28
CA ARG A 23 -1.08 -13.18 -3.33
C ARG A 23 -1.32 -14.66 -3.04
N GLY A 24 -2.56 -15.07 -2.78
CA GLY A 24 -2.94 -16.46 -2.53
C GLY A 24 -2.88 -17.31 -3.79
N SER A 25 -2.96 -18.63 -3.65
CA SER A 25 -2.94 -19.60 -4.76
C SER A 25 -3.95 -19.29 -5.87
N ASP A 26 -5.14 -18.83 -5.47
CA ASP A 26 -6.24 -18.47 -6.38
C ASP A 26 -6.31 -16.96 -6.67
N GLY A 27 -5.28 -16.21 -6.24
CA GLY A 27 -5.17 -14.76 -6.41
C GLY A 27 -4.68 -14.34 -7.81
N CYS A 28 -4.27 -13.08 -7.90
CA CYS A 28 -3.72 -12.51 -9.12
C CYS A 28 -2.32 -13.05 -9.41
N GLU A 29 -2.07 -13.47 -10.65
CA GLU A 29 -0.77 -14.03 -11.04
C GLU A 29 0.36 -13.00 -10.93
N TRP A 30 0.08 -11.75 -11.29
CA TRP A 30 1.05 -10.66 -11.20
C TRP A 30 1.41 -10.37 -9.76
N ASP A 31 0.42 -10.28 -8.86
CA ASP A 31 0.64 -10.00 -7.44
C ASP A 31 1.46 -11.11 -6.78
N ARG A 32 1.18 -12.37 -7.09
CA ARG A 32 1.98 -13.52 -6.62
C ARG A 32 3.43 -13.48 -7.08
N ALA A 33 3.66 -13.09 -8.33
CA ALA A 33 5.00 -13.07 -8.92
C ALA A 33 5.91 -11.98 -8.34
N GLN A 34 5.34 -11.00 -7.64
CA GLN A 34 6.12 -9.90 -7.07
C GLN A 34 7.03 -10.34 -5.92
N THR A 35 8.22 -9.75 -5.92
CA THR A 35 9.27 -9.87 -4.91
C THR A 35 9.61 -8.49 -4.35
N SER A 36 10.29 -8.44 -3.20
CA SER A 36 10.68 -7.15 -2.63
C SER A 36 11.53 -6.31 -3.58
N THR A 37 12.41 -6.97 -4.36
CA THR A 37 13.25 -6.32 -5.36
C THR A 37 12.44 -5.81 -6.55
N SER A 38 11.46 -6.58 -7.05
CA SER A 38 10.66 -6.13 -8.20
C SER A 38 9.77 -4.94 -7.86
N LEU A 39 9.33 -4.83 -6.60
CA LEU A 39 8.49 -3.73 -6.13
C LEU A 39 9.26 -2.51 -5.60
N ALA A 40 10.56 -2.62 -5.38
CA ALA A 40 11.37 -1.51 -4.84
C ALA A 40 11.38 -0.23 -5.72
N PRO A 41 11.43 -0.32 -7.06
CA PRO A 41 11.37 0.88 -7.91
C PRO A 41 10.05 1.64 -7.75
N TYR A 42 8.92 0.93 -7.73
CA TYR A 42 7.60 1.54 -7.55
C TYR A 42 7.46 2.18 -6.17
N PHE A 43 7.95 1.51 -5.11
CA PHE A 43 7.93 2.12 -3.78
C PHE A 43 8.73 3.44 -3.70
N LEU A 44 9.82 3.54 -4.46
CA LEU A 44 10.58 4.79 -4.58
C LEU A 44 9.81 5.84 -5.38
N GLU A 45 9.15 5.45 -6.46
CA GLU A 45 8.28 6.30 -7.28
C GLU A 45 7.18 6.93 -6.43
N GLU A 46 6.38 6.14 -5.71
CA GLU A 46 5.30 6.65 -4.84
C GLU A 46 5.83 7.61 -3.76
N ALA A 47 7.04 7.37 -3.26
CA ALA A 47 7.67 8.26 -2.28
C ALA A 47 8.03 9.62 -2.90
N TYR A 48 8.53 9.63 -4.14
CA TYR A 48 8.78 10.87 -4.87
C TYR A 48 7.49 11.59 -5.25
N GLU A 49 6.47 10.88 -5.71
CA GLU A 49 5.16 11.46 -6.04
C GLU A 49 4.49 12.07 -4.80
N THR A 50 4.61 11.41 -3.64
CA THR A 50 4.16 11.97 -2.36
C THR A 50 4.88 13.28 -2.04
N ILE A 51 6.21 13.32 -2.22
CA ILE A 51 7.01 14.53 -1.95
C ILE A 51 6.63 15.66 -2.91
N GLU A 52 6.45 15.37 -4.20
CA GLU A 52 5.98 16.32 -5.20
C GLU A 52 4.61 16.89 -4.81
N ALA A 53 3.64 16.03 -4.46
CA ALA A 53 2.31 16.45 -4.04
C ALA A 53 2.34 17.34 -2.78
N ILE A 54 3.27 17.10 -1.85
CA ILE A 54 3.50 17.97 -0.68
C ILE A 54 4.01 19.35 -1.11
N HIS A 55 4.97 19.40 -2.04
CA HIS A 55 5.52 20.65 -2.55
C HIS A 55 4.48 21.48 -3.30
N ASP A 56 3.57 20.82 -4.01
CA ASP A 56 2.50 21.47 -4.79
C ASP A 56 1.27 21.80 -3.95
N GLU A 57 1.27 21.47 -2.65
CA GLU A 57 0.12 21.59 -1.75
C GLU A 57 -1.15 20.87 -2.26
N ASP A 58 -0.98 19.82 -3.08
CA ASP A 58 -2.08 19.02 -3.61
C ASP A 58 -2.51 17.94 -2.60
N TYR A 59 -3.39 18.33 -1.67
CA TYR A 59 -3.94 17.43 -0.67
C TYR A 59 -4.77 16.27 -1.21
N THR A 60 -5.20 16.31 -2.48
CA THR A 60 -5.86 15.17 -3.10
C THR A 60 -4.82 14.13 -3.45
N LYS A 61 -3.76 14.54 -4.16
CA LYS A 61 -2.67 13.65 -4.56
C LYS A 61 -1.89 13.13 -3.35
N ILE A 62 -1.65 13.96 -2.32
CA ILE A 62 -1.04 13.49 -1.05
C ILE A 62 -1.81 12.30 -0.46
N LYS A 63 -3.16 12.33 -0.48
CA LYS A 63 -3.95 11.22 0.08
C LYS A 63 -3.88 9.96 -0.78
N GLU A 64 -3.78 10.12 -2.09
CA GLU A 64 -3.63 9.04 -3.06
C GLU A 64 -2.29 8.33 -2.85
N GLU A 65 -1.18 9.06 -2.94
CA GLU A 65 0.16 8.47 -2.85
C GLU A 65 0.48 7.93 -1.44
N MET A 66 -0.05 8.55 -0.39
CA MET A 66 0.04 7.97 0.96
C MET A 66 -0.72 6.64 1.07
N GLY A 67 -1.81 6.48 0.33
CA GLY A 67 -2.52 5.21 0.21
C GLY A 67 -1.68 4.15 -0.51
N ASP A 68 -0.99 4.53 -1.57
CA ASP A 68 -0.14 3.62 -2.34
C ASP A 68 1.12 3.22 -1.57
N LEU A 69 1.74 4.15 -0.85
CA LEU A 69 2.79 3.83 0.11
C LEU A 69 2.31 2.87 1.20
N LEU A 70 1.08 3.05 1.72
CA LEU A 70 0.52 2.14 2.72
C LEU A 70 0.30 0.73 2.14
N LEU A 71 -0.20 0.63 0.91
CA LEU A 71 -0.31 -0.64 0.18
C LEU A 71 1.07 -1.29 0.04
N HIS A 72 2.08 -0.55 -0.41
CA HIS A 72 3.44 -1.05 -0.57
C HIS A 72 4.04 -1.56 0.76
N ILE A 73 3.81 -0.87 1.88
CA ILE A 73 4.26 -1.32 3.21
C ILE A 73 3.65 -2.68 3.56
N VAL A 74 2.33 -2.83 3.37
CA VAL A 74 1.63 -4.09 3.65
C VAL A 74 2.10 -5.20 2.70
N PHE A 75 2.26 -4.89 1.41
CA PHE A 75 2.67 -5.84 0.37
C PHE A 75 4.09 -6.35 0.59
N GLN A 76 5.04 -5.44 0.86
CA GLN A 76 6.43 -5.80 1.19
C GLN A 76 6.51 -6.63 2.47
N SER A 77 5.70 -6.28 3.48
CA SER A 77 5.62 -7.06 4.72
C SER A 77 5.11 -8.48 4.46
N ALA A 78 4.07 -8.64 3.64
CA ALA A 78 3.52 -9.94 3.25
C ALA A 78 4.49 -10.79 2.40
N ILE A 79 5.43 -10.18 1.67
CA ILE A 79 6.50 -10.90 0.96
C ILE A 79 7.56 -11.42 1.96
N ALA A 80 7.77 -10.72 3.07
CA ALA A 80 8.81 -11.00 4.05
C ALA A 80 8.37 -11.91 5.22
N GLU A 81 7.09 -12.29 5.29
CA GLU A 81 6.54 -13.31 6.21
C GLU A 81 7.03 -14.73 5.87
#